data_AF-B8AFI8-F1
#
_entry.id   AF-B8AFI8-F1
#
_cell.length_a   1.000
_cell.length_b   1.000
_cell.length_c   1.000
_cell.angle_alpha   90.00
_cell.angle_beta   90.00
_cell.angle_gamma   90.00
#
_symmetry.space_group_name_H-M   'P 1'
#
loop_
_entity.id
_entity.type
_entity.pdbx_description
1 polymer ?
#
loop_
_entity_poly.entity_id
_entity_poly.type
_entity_poly.pdbx_seq_one_letter_code
_entity_poly.pdbx_strand_id
1 'polypeptide(L)'
;METSLRLRGGGSRPQSKSQEGLRIHAKEKLPIASNALLQAHGEIHAATGAPTYLALLFRNFYPRLSANLGLGLAIHFRNNQPLPLAWDNFSYTLRASKAIIPFPSNALLGINLKGRLLADKYFNPTTRTAAVELAWTILDLKRGQDVRLKLGYQLLHKMPYFQLRENNWTFNAYMDGKWDVRFDL
;
A
#
# COMPACT_ATOMS: atom_id res chain seq x y z
N MET A 1 4.54 16.78 -3.54
CA MET A 1 5.13 15.72 -2.71
C MET A 1 4.15 15.35 -1.60
N GLU A 2 4.08 14.08 -1.20
CA GLU A 2 3.22 13.62 -0.09
C GLU A 2 4.10 12.88 0.93
N THR A 3 3.96 13.21 2.20
CA THR A 3 4.72 12.58 3.30
C THR A 3 3.75 11.94 4.29
N SER A 4 4.14 10.83 4.91
CA SER A 4 3.33 10.15 5.91
C SER A 4 4.19 9.49 6.99
N LEU A 5 3.72 9.52 8.22
CA LEU A 5 4.20 8.66 9.29
C LEU A 5 3.50 7.31 9.22
N ARG A 6 4.26 6.23 9.41
CA ARG A 6 3.73 4.86 9.35
C ARG A 6 4.25 4.05 10.51
N LEU A 7 3.35 3.57 11.34
CA LEU A 7 3.64 2.65 12.42
C LEU A 7 3.08 1.29 12.07
N ARG A 8 3.91 0.26 12.14
CA ARG A 8 3.48 -1.12 12.00
C ARG A 8 3.77 -1.86 13.29
N GLY A 9 2.83 -2.69 13.72
CA GLY A 9 2.95 -3.51 14.90
C GLY A 9 2.22 -4.83 14.78
N GLY A 10 2.62 -5.77 15.62
CA GLY A 10 1.94 -7.06 15.77
C GLY A 10 2.18 -8.03 14.62
N GLY A 11 1.75 -9.27 14.87
CA GLY A 11 1.94 -10.41 13.97
C GLY A 11 2.70 -11.54 14.66
N SER A 12 2.13 -12.74 14.59
CA SER A 12 2.73 -13.96 15.16
C SER A 12 3.88 -14.54 14.32
N ARG A 13 4.15 -14.00 13.12
CA ARG A 13 5.17 -14.54 12.20
C ARG A 13 6.50 -13.78 12.33
N PRO A 14 7.65 -14.47 12.48
CA PRO A 14 8.96 -13.83 12.66
C PRO A 14 9.33 -12.80 11.59
N GLN A 15 8.84 -12.98 10.35
CA GLN A 15 9.07 -12.05 9.24
C GLN A 15 8.44 -10.66 9.47
N SER A 16 7.43 -10.50 10.35
CA SER A 16 6.83 -9.19 10.67
C SER A 16 7.74 -8.32 11.53
N LYS A 17 8.57 -8.90 12.41
CA LYS A 17 9.39 -8.13 13.36
C LYS A 17 10.34 -7.13 12.68
N SER A 18 10.91 -7.49 11.52
CA SER A 18 11.79 -6.58 10.76
C SER A 18 11.05 -5.37 10.16
N GLN A 19 9.72 -5.43 10.08
CA GLN A 19 8.86 -4.40 9.51
C GLN A 19 8.21 -3.52 10.59
N GLU A 20 8.34 -3.90 11.87
CA GLU A 20 7.77 -3.18 13.00
C GLU A 20 8.53 -1.87 13.27
N GLY A 21 7.82 -0.90 13.86
CA GLY A 21 8.37 0.40 14.21
C GLY A 21 7.81 1.55 13.38
N LEU A 22 8.20 2.77 13.80
CA LEU A 22 7.76 4.02 13.19
C LEU A 22 8.67 4.40 12.01
N ARG A 23 8.06 4.77 10.90
CA ARG A 23 8.76 5.14 9.67
C ARG A 23 8.23 6.44 9.11
N ILE A 24 9.12 7.21 8.49
CA ILE A 24 8.77 8.38 7.70
C ILE A 24 8.82 7.94 6.24
N HIS A 25 7.68 8.02 5.58
CA HIS A 25 7.53 7.65 4.17
C HIS A 25 7.22 8.89 3.35
N ALA A 26 7.95 9.09 2.25
CA ALA A 26 7.67 10.12 1.27
C ALA A 26 7.36 9.50 -0.09
N LYS A 27 6.50 10.15 -0.87
CA LYS A 27 6.32 9.86 -2.28
C LYS A 27 6.09 11.12 -3.11
N GLU A 28 6.49 11.00 -4.36
CA GLU A 28 6.25 12.00 -5.37
C GLU A 28 5.59 11.33 -6.59
N LYS A 29 4.71 12.08 -7.27
CA LYS A 29 4.00 11.61 -8.46
C LYS A 29 4.30 12.58 -9.58
N LEU A 30 4.89 12.06 -10.65
CA LEU A 30 5.22 12.82 -11.85
C LEU A 30 4.29 12.32 -12.96
N PRO A 31 3.41 13.17 -13.51
CA PRO A 31 2.63 12.80 -14.68
C PRO A 31 3.55 12.66 -15.90
N ILE A 32 3.46 11.54 -16.59
CA ILE A 32 4.24 11.31 -17.82
C ILE A 32 3.36 11.12 -19.07
N ALA A 33 2.07 10.86 -18.87
CA ALA A 33 1.02 10.96 -19.87
C ALA A 33 -0.34 11.21 -19.18
N SER A 34 -1.39 11.47 -19.95
CA SER A 34 -2.73 11.82 -19.44
C SER A 34 -3.27 10.83 -18.40
N ASN A 35 -3.02 9.54 -18.60
CA ASN A 35 -3.46 8.47 -17.70
C ASN A 35 -2.27 7.72 -17.06
N ALA A 36 -1.06 8.29 -17.08
CA ALA A 36 0.12 7.60 -16.60
C ALA A 36 0.97 8.44 -15.65
N LEU A 37 1.40 7.83 -14.55
CA LEU A 37 2.21 8.44 -13.50
C LEU A 37 3.48 7.63 -13.27
N LEU A 38 4.61 8.31 -13.11
CA LEU A 38 5.77 7.77 -12.43
C LEU A 38 5.69 8.16 -10.95
N GLN A 39 5.82 7.19 -10.04
CA GLN A 39 5.82 7.43 -8.60
C GLN A 39 7.17 7.05 -8.01
N ALA A 40 7.82 8.01 -7.36
CA ALA A 40 9.01 7.78 -6.56
C ALA A 40 8.60 7.64 -5.09
N HIS A 41 9.21 6.68 -4.38
CA HIS A 41 8.95 6.41 -2.98
C HIS A 41 10.27 6.30 -2.22
N GLY A 42 10.33 6.91 -1.04
CA GLY A 42 11.42 6.75 -0.07
C GLY A 42 10.86 6.49 1.32
N GLU A 43 11.57 5.72 2.14
CA GLU A 43 11.21 5.48 3.53
C GLU A 43 12.46 5.41 4.40
N ILE A 44 12.40 6.06 5.56
CA ILE A 44 13.43 5.99 6.61
C ILE A 44 12.82 5.51 7.92
N HIS A 45 13.63 4.83 8.74
CA HIS A 45 13.26 4.48 10.10
C HIS A 45 13.30 5.74 10.98
N ALA A 46 12.20 6.06 11.67
CA ALA A 46 12.06 7.36 12.33
C ALA A 46 13.05 7.57 13.49
N ALA A 47 13.41 6.50 14.21
CA ALA A 47 14.33 6.61 15.35
C ALA A 47 15.81 6.68 14.96
N THR A 48 16.19 6.09 13.82
CA THR A 48 17.61 5.95 13.42
C THR A 48 17.98 6.76 12.19
N GLY A 49 16.99 7.29 11.46
CA GLY A 49 17.20 7.97 10.18
C GLY A 49 17.66 7.04 9.04
N ALA A 50 17.86 5.75 9.31
CA ALA A 50 18.38 4.82 8.33
C ALA A 50 17.37 4.59 7.18
N PRO A 51 17.83 4.52 5.92
CA PRO A 51 16.96 4.17 4.80
C PRO A 51 16.42 2.75 4.97
N THR A 52 15.16 2.56 4.61
CA THR A 52 14.45 1.26 4.73
C THR A 52 13.81 0.83 3.41
N TYR A 53 13.48 1.78 2.54
CA TYR A 53 12.85 1.49 1.26
C TYR A 53 13.10 2.60 0.23
N LEU A 54 13.39 2.21 -1.01
CA LEU A 54 13.39 3.08 -2.18
C LEU A 54 12.66 2.37 -3.32
N ALA A 55 11.78 3.05 -4.03
CA ALA A 55 11.09 2.45 -5.17
C ALA A 55 10.68 3.45 -6.25
N LEU A 56 10.60 2.94 -7.48
CA LEU A 56 10.02 3.60 -8.63
C LEU A 56 8.88 2.76 -9.17
N LEU A 57 7.72 3.38 -9.38
CA LEU A 57 6.51 2.70 -9.83
C LEU A 57 5.87 3.48 -10.97
N PHE A 58 5.86 2.88 -12.16
CA PHE A 58 5.01 3.32 -13.26
C PHE A 58 3.58 2.85 -13.03
N ARG A 59 2.60 3.73 -13.22
CA ARG A 59 1.18 3.42 -13.09
C ARG A 59 0.42 3.95 -14.29
N ASN A 60 -0.37 3.08 -14.91
CA ASN A 60 -1.32 3.46 -15.95
C ASN A 60 -2.75 3.24 -15.46
N PHE A 61 -3.61 4.21 -15.75
CA PHE A 61 -5.02 4.21 -15.39
C PHE A 61 -5.86 3.98 -16.65
N TYR A 62 -6.92 3.18 -16.50
CA TYR A 62 -7.89 2.92 -17.56
C TYR A 62 -9.27 3.38 -17.07
N PRO A 63 -9.58 4.68 -17.18
CA PRO A 63 -10.82 5.25 -16.62
C PRO A 63 -12.08 4.53 -17.11
N ARG A 64 -12.14 4.18 -18.41
CA ARG A 64 -13.28 3.45 -19.00
C ARG A 64 -13.51 2.06 -18.40
N LEU A 65 -12.47 1.45 -17.83
CA LEU A 65 -12.54 0.13 -17.20
C LEU A 65 -12.57 0.20 -15.68
N SER A 66 -12.52 1.42 -15.10
CA SER A 66 -12.31 1.66 -13.67
C SER A 66 -11.13 0.85 -13.11
N ALA A 67 -10.07 0.71 -13.92
CA ALA A 67 -8.95 -0.16 -13.63
C ALA A 67 -7.62 0.60 -13.62
N ASN A 68 -6.62 0.04 -12.94
CA ASN A 68 -5.25 0.50 -13.01
C ASN A 68 -4.28 -0.68 -13.03
N LEU A 69 -3.15 -0.44 -13.69
CA LEU A 69 -2.02 -1.33 -13.77
C LEU A 69 -0.78 -0.57 -13.29
N GLY A 70 0.10 -1.23 -12.56
CA GLY A 70 1.36 -0.66 -12.10
C GLY A 70 2.49 -1.66 -12.22
N LEU A 71 3.65 -1.16 -12.62
CA LEU A 71 4.90 -1.88 -12.77
C LEU A 71 5.98 -1.07 -12.08
N GLY A 72 6.84 -1.71 -11.30
CA GLY A 72 7.86 -0.97 -10.56
C GLY A 72 9.00 -1.83 -10.07
N LEU A 73 9.99 -1.13 -9.55
CA LEU A 73 11.21 -1.67 -8.96
C LEU A 73 11.34 -1.13 -7.54
N ALA A 74 11.84 -1.94 -6.63
CA ALA A 74 12.04 -1.54 -5.25
C ALA A 74 13.30 -2.17 -4.65
N ILE A 75 13.96 -1.43 -3.77
CA ILE A 75 15.06 -1.89 -2.94
C ILE A 75 14.61 -1.78 -1.49
N HIS A 76 14.67 -2.90 -0.77
CA HIS A 76 14.39 -2.96 0.66
C HIS A 76 15.71 -2.98 1.43
N PHE A 77 16.01 -1.92 2.15
CA PHE A 77 17.20 -1.86 2.99
C PHE A 77 16.91 -2.58 4.31
N ARG A 78 17.71 -3.61 4.61
CA ARG A 78 17.71 -4.23 5.93
C ARG A 78 18.75 -3.54 6.80
N ASN A 79 18.42 -3.35 8.08
CA ASN A 79 19.36 -2.82 9.05
C ASN A 79 20.69 -3.60 8.96
N ASN A 80 21.80 -2.87 8.92
CA ASN A 80 23.18 -3.37 8.92
C ASN A 80 23.66 -4.11 7.66
N GLN A 81 22.97 -4.04 6.52
CA GLN A 81 23.53 -4.56 5.27
C GLN A 81 24.22 -3.45 4.44
N PRO A 82 25.50 -3.63 4.04
CA PRO A 82 26.21 -2.72 3.13
C PRO A 82 25.47 -2.55 1.80
N LEU A 83 25.58 -1.37 1.16
CA LEU A 83 24.94 -1.05 -0.12
C LEU A 83 25.17 -2.10 -1.24
N PRO A 84 26.34 -2.76 -1.39
CA PRO A 84 26.51 -3.84 -2.37
C PRO A 84 25.54 -5.02 -2.16
N LEU A 85 25.23 -5.36 -0.90
CA LEU A 85 24.25 -6.41 -0.55
C LEU A 85 22.79 -5.91 -0.63
N ALA A 86 22.55 -4.60 -0.71
CA ALA A 86 21.19 -4.07 -0.86
C ALA A 86 20.53 -4.53 -2.17
N TRP A 87 21.32 -4.76 -3.22
CA TRP A 87 20.83 -5.29 -4.51
C TRP A 87 20.28 -6.73 -4.40
N ASP A 88 20.65 -7.49 -3.36
CA ASP A 88 20.01 -8.78 -3.09
C ASP A 88 18.56 -8.62 -2.60
N ASN A 89 18.22 -7.45 -2.05
CA ASN A 89 16.87 -7.09 -1.64
C ASN A 89 16.12 -6.29 -2.72
N PHE A 90 16.59 -6.36 -3.98
CA PHE A 90 15.90 -5.81 -5.13
C PHE A 90 14.66 -6.64 -5.49
N SER A 91 13.58 -5.97 -5.87
CA SER A 91 12.34 -6.63 -6.27
C SER A 91 11.61 -5.89 -7.39
N TYR A 92 10.98 -6.67 -8.27
CA TYR A 92 9.99 -6.19 -9.22
C TYR A 92 8.60 -6.26 -8.59
N THR A 93 7.76 -5.28 -8.91
CA THR A 93 6.36 -5.24 -8.49
C THR A 93 5.46 -5.09 -9.69
N LEU A 94 4.46 -5.96 -9.78
CA LEU A 94 3.32 -5.85 -10.68
C LEU A 94 2.08 -5.70 -9.81
N ARG A 95 1.26 -4.69 -10.09
CA ARG A 95 0.01 -4.44 -9.37
C ARG A 95 -1.11 -4.19 -10.36
N ALA A 96 -2.28 -4.75 -10.09
CA ALA A 96 -3.51 -4.42 -10.79
C ALA A 96 -4.60 -4.12 -9.78
N SER A 97 -5.51 -3.20 -10.10
CA SER A 97 -6.76 -3.10 -9.37
C SER A 97 -7.90 -2.63 -10.24
N LYS A 98 -9.11 -3.02 -9.88
CA LYS A 98 -10.35 -2.66 -10.56
C LYS A 98 -11.39 -2.27 -9.52
N ALA A 99 -12.01 -1.11 -9.71
CA ALA A 99 -13.15 -0.66 -8.93
C ALA A 99 -14.44 -1.06 -9.63
N ILE A 100 -15.41 -1.51 -8.84
CA ILE A 100 -16.77 -1.85 -9.27
C ILE A 100 -17.69 -1.01 -8.39
N ILE A 101 -18.60 -0.26 -9.02
CA ILE A 101 -19.62 0.51 -8.32
C ILE A 101 -20.91 -0.32 -8.41
N PRO A 102 -21.26 -1.10 -7.37
CA PRO A 102 -22.41 -1.99 -7.44
C PRO A 102 -23.73 -1.21 -7.46
N PHE A 103 -23.76 -0.02 -6.86
CA PHE A 103 -24.96 0.82 -6.75
C PHE A 103 -24.68 2.19 -7.35
N PRO A 104 -25.12 2.47 -8.59
CA PRO A 104 -24.98 3.79 -9.20
C PRO A 104 -25.62 4.91 -8.36
N SER A 105 -26.67 4.58 -7.59
CA SER A 105 -27.36 5.48 -6.66
C SER A 105 -26.53 5.81 -5.40
N ASN A 106 -25.53 4.99 -5.06
CA ASN A 106 -24.64 5.23 -3.92
C ASN A 106 -23.19 5.10 -4.37
N ALA A 107 -22.68 6.16 -5.01
CA ALA A 107 -21.29 6.24 -5.47
C ALA A 107 -20.26 6.15 -4.32
N LEU A 108 -20.70 6.22 -3.05
CA LEU A 108 -19.86 6.10 -1.87
C LEU A 108 -19.65 4.65 -1.42
N LEU A 109 -20.44 3.71 -1.93
CA LEU A 109 -20.28 2.27 -1.69
C LEU A 109 -19.69 1.60 -2.93
N GLY A 110 -18.55 0.92 -2.76
CA GLY A 110 -17.81 0.33 -3.88
C GLY A 110 -17.11 -0.96 -3.50
N ILE A 111 -16.88 -1.80 -4.51
CA ILE A 111 -16.07 -3.02 -4.40
C ILE A 111 -14.75 -2.78 -5.13
N ASN A 112 -13.62 -3.11 -4.51
CA ASN A 112 -12.31 -3.04 -5.14
C ASN A 112 -11.69 -4.43 -5.21
N LEU A 113 -11.29 -4.83 -6.41
CA LEU A 113 -10.46 -6.01 -6.64
C LEU A 113 -9.01 -5.55 -6.77
N LYS A 114 -8.10 -6.20 -6.05
CA LYS A 114 -6.67 -5.87 -6.07
C LYS A 114 -5.85 -7.14 -6.24
N GLY A 115 -4.84 -7.06 -7.11
CA GLY A 115 -3.81 -8.06 -7.27
C GLY A 115 -2.43 -7.40 -7.17
N ARG A 116 -1.48 -8.09 -6.55
CA ARG A 116 -0.06 -7.73 -6.57
C ARG A 116 0.80 -8.98 -6.63
N LEU A 117 1.82 -8.92 -7.46
CA LEU A 117 2.89 -9.90 -7.59
C LEU A 117 4.21 -9.18 -7.32
N LEU A 118 5.01 -9.74 -6.42
CA LEU A 118 6.40 -9.36 -6.22
C LEU A 118 7.30 -10.48 -6.74
N ALA A 119 8.37 -10.11 -7.41
CA ALA A 119 9.41 -11.02 -7.88
C ALA A 119 10.80 -10.52 -7.49
N ASP A 120 11.75 -11.42 -7.31
CA ASP A 120 13.15 -11.08 -7.03
C ASP A 120 13.91 -10.64 -8.30
N LYS A 121 15.20 -10.36 -8.17
CA LYS A 121 16.09 -9.99 -9.28
C LYS A 121 16.20 -11.04 -10.40
N TYR A 122 15.79 -12.29 -10.15
CA TYR A 122 15.77 -13.38 -11.11
C TYR A 122 14.36 -13.65 -11.66
N PHE A 123 13.41 -12.73 -11.41
CA PHE A 123 12.00 -12.85 -11.79
C PHE A 123 11.26 -14.03 -11.13
N ASN A 124 11.81 -14.62 -10.08
CA ASN A 124 11.10 -15.64 -9.32
C ASN A 124 10.03 -14.98 -8.44
N PRO A 125 8.76 -15.43 -8.50
CA PRO A 125 7.69 -14.92 -7.65
C PRO A 125 8.00 -15.12 -6.16
N THR A 126 8.15 -14.03 -5.40
CA THR A 126 8.42 -14.08 -3.95
C THR A 126 7.15 -13.88 -3.14
N THR A 127 6.19 -13.09 -3.63
CA THR A 127 4.93 -12.84 -2.92
C THR A 127 3.79 -12.62 -3.90
N ARG A 128 2.67 -13.27 -3.65
CA ARG A 128 1.41 -13.10 -4.38
C ARG A 128 0.35 -12.65 -3.41
N THR A 129 -0.36 -11.59 -3.74
CA THR A 129 -1.51 -11.12 -2.95
C THR A 129 -2.67 -10.81 -3.87
N ALA A 130 -3.86 -11.28 -3.52
CA ALA A 130 -5.10 -10.91 -4.16
C ALA A 130 -6.11 -10.59 -3.06
N ALA A 131 -6.88 -9.51 -3.23
CA ALA A 131 -7.84 -9.06 -2.22
C ALA A 131 -9.10 -8.48 -2.87
N VAL A 132 -10.22 -8.67 -2.17
CA VAL A 132 -11.50 -8.02 -2.43
C VAL A 132 -11.80 -7.09 -1.26
N GLU A 133 -12.19 -5.85 -1.53
CA GLU A 133 -12.57 -4.88 -0.50
C GLU A 133 -13.95 -4.31 -0.79
N LEU A 134 -14.85 -4.39 0.19
CA LEU A 134 -16.01 -3.51 0.27
C LEU A 134 -15.56 -2.20 0.94
N ALA A 135 -15.83 -1.07 0.29
CA ALA A 135 -15.48 0.26 0.77
C ALA A 135 -16.71 1.14 0.85
N TRP A 136 -16.95 1.74 2.02
CA TRP A 136 -18.02 2.68 2.25
C TRP A 136 -17.44 4.01 2.73
N THR A 137 -17.66 5.06 1.95
CA THR A 137 -17.28 6.43 2.30
C THR A 137 -18.49 7.15 2.87
N ILE A 138 -18.31 7.88 3.95
CA ILE A 138 -19.32 8.69 4.62
C ILE A 138 -18.76 10.10 4.65
N LEU A 139 -19.37 10.96 3.84
CA LEU A 139 -18.98 12.37 3.75
C LEU A 139 -19.64 13.16 4.87
N ASP A 140 -18.94 14.15 5.41
CA ASP A 140 -19.45 15.05 6.44
C ASP A 140 -20.16 14.32 7.62
N LEU A 141 -19.58 13.22 8.11
CA LEU A 141 -20.10 12.53 9.31
C LEU A 141 -20.25 13.50 10.49
N LYS A 142 -19.26 14.39 10.60
CA LYS A 142 -19.35 15.70 11.26
C LYS A 142 -18.88 16.74 10.25
N ARG A 143 -19.20 18.01 10.46
CA ARG A 143 -18.80 19.10 9.58
C ARG A 143 -17.28 19.05 9.29
N GLY A 144 -16.90 18.82 8.03
CA GLY A 144 -15.50 18.72 7.60
C GLY A 144 -14.79 17.42 7.97
N GLN A 145 -15.54 16.37 8.31
CA GLN A 145 -15.02 15.06 8.68
C GLN A 145 -15.50 13.99 7.68
N ASP A 146 -14.58 13.50 6.86
CA ASP A 146 -14.83 12.39 5.95
C ASP A 146 -14.30 11.08 6.55
N VAL A 147 -15.19 10.10 6.67
CA VAL A 147 -14.85 8.77 7.16
C VAL A 147 -14.95 7.76 6.03
N ARG A 148 -14.03 6.81 6.01
CA ARG A 148 -14.13 5.66 5.11
C ARG A 148 -13.89 4.37 5.87
N LEU A 149 -14.87 3.50 5.80
CA LEU A 149 -14.84 2.14 6.32
C LEU A 149 -14.54 1.18 5.19
N LYS A 150 -13.74 0.16 5.47
CA LYS A 150 -13.43 -0.90 4.53
C LYS A 150 -13.38 -2.24 5.22
N LEU A 151 -14.04 -3.21 4.61
CA LEU A 151 -13.90 -4.62 4.94
C LEU A 151 -13.22 -5.32 3.76
N GLY A 152 -12.03 -5.84 4.01
CA GLY A 152 -11.21 -6.52 3.01
C GLY A 152 -11.04 -7.99 3.30
N TYR A 153 -10.79 -8.78 2.26
CA TYR A 153 -10.45 -10.19 2.36
C TYR A 153 -9.29 -10.52 1.43
N GLN A 154 -8.15 -10.93 1.98
CA GLN A 154 -7.03 -11.46 1.20
C GLN A 154 -7.31 -12.92 0.83
N LEU A 155 -7.46 -13.18 -0.46
CA LEU A 155 -7.91 -14.46 -1.00
C LEU A 155 -6.89 -15.58 -0.75
N LEU A 156 -5.59 -15.31 -0.98
CA LEU A 156 -4.54 -16.34 -0.90
C LEU A 156 -4.24 -16.77 0.54
N HIS A 157 -4.30 -15.84 1.49
CA HIS A 157 -4.08 -16.12 2.92
C HIS A 157 -5.39 -16.37 3.68
N LYS A 158 -6.54 -16.29 3.00
CA LYS A 158 -7.87 -16.39 3.60
C LYS A 158 -8.05 -15.46 4.81
N MET A 159 -7.52 -14.23 4.68
CA MET A 159 -7.35 -13.31 5.80
C MET A 159 -8.24 -12.09 5.62
N PRO A 160 -9.32 -11.94 6.39
CA PRO A 160 -10.05 -10.69 6.42
C PRO A 160 -9.25 -9.62 7.18
N TYR A 161 -9.52 -8.38 6.83
CA TYR A 161 -8.95 -7.20 7.46
C TYR A 161 -9.96 -6.06 7.41
N PHE A 162 -9.81 -5.14 8.35
CA PHE A 162 -10.62 -3.95 8.46
C PHE A 162 -9.73 -2.72 8.29
N GLN A 163 -10.27 -1.69 7.64
CA GLN A 163 -9.61 -0.40 7.55
C GLN A 163 -10.60 0.73 7.89
N LEU A 164 -10.17 1.61 8.78
CA LEU A 164 -10.78 2.89 9.07
C LEU A 164 -9.86 4.00 8.56
N ARG A 165 -10.42 4.95 7.81
CA ARG A 165 -9.74 6.20 7.48
C ARG A 165 -10.62 7.35 7.92
N GLU A 166 -10.01 8.31 8.57
CA GLU A 166 -10.64 9.57 8.94
C GLU A 166 -9.64 10.69 8.68
N ASN A 167 -10.04 11.68 7.88
CA ASN A 167 -9.19 12.80 7.51
C ASN A 167 -7.80 12.32 7.02
N ASN A 168 -6.76 12.65 7.80
CA ASN A 168 -5.36 12.38 7.48
C ASN A 168 -4.83 11.07 8.05
N TRP A 169 -5.57 10.34 8.88
CA TRP A 169 -5.09 9.09 9.45
C TRP A 169 -5.86 7.88 8.93
N THR A 170 -5.18 6.74 8.91
CA THR A 170 -5.71 5.45 8.50
C THR A 170 -5.21 4.39 9.47
N PHE A 171 -6.12 3.56 9.95
CA PHE A 171 -5.81 2.37 10.72
C PHE A 171 -6.26 1.13 9.98
N ASN A 172 -5.39 0.14 9.92
CA ASN A 172 -5.65 -1.17 9.36
C ASN A 172 -5.44 -2.22 10.45
N ALA A 173 -6.37 -3.16 10.56
CA ALA A 173 -6.28 -4.31 11.46
C ALA A 173 -6.54 -5.59 10.69
N TYR A 174 -5.69 -6.60 10.89
CA TYR A 174 -5.75 -7.89 10.21
C TYR A 174 -6.06 -8.99 11.22
N MET A 175 -6.77 -10.04 10.81
CA MET A 175 -7.14 -11.13 11.72
C MET A 175 -5.95 -11.93 12.28
N ASP A 176 -4.75 -11.83 11.72
CA ASP A 176 -3.53 -12.43 12.28
C ASP A 176 -2.86 -11.56 13.37
N GLY A 177 -3.53 -10.52 13.83
CA GLY A 177 -3.05 -9.61 14.87
C GLY A 177 -2.05 -8.57 14.35
N LYS A 178 -1.75 -8.54 13.06
CA LYS A 178 -1.03 -7.42 12.46
C LYS A 178 -1.93 -6.18 12.45
N TRP A 179 -1.30 -5.02 12.58
CA TRP A 179 -1.96 -3.75 12.42
C TRP A 179 -0.98 -2.70 11.91
N ASP A 180 -1.52 -1.66 11.30
CA ASP A 180 -0.74 -0.50 10.93
C ASP A 180 -1.55 0.80 11.03
N VAL A 181 -0.84 1.86 11.42
CA VAL A 181 -1.36 3.23 11.43
C VAL A 181 -0.55 4.05 10.45
N ARG A 182 -1.24 4.82 9.62
CA ARG A 182 -0.65 5.83 8.73
C ARG A 182 -1.24 7.18 9.08
N PHE A 183 -0.39 8.19 9.21
CA PHE A 183 -0.77 9.59 9.33
C PHE A 183 -0.16 10.36 8.16
N ASP A 184 -0.99 11.00 7.35
CA ASP A 184 -0.58 11.88 6.25
C ASP A 184 -0.24 13.27 6.81
N LEU A 185 0.97 13.74 6.47
CA LEU A 185 1.51 15.05 6.87
C LEU A 185 1.15 16.12 5.84
#